data_AF-A0A1F5Q536-F1
#
_entry.id   AF-A0A1F5Q536-F1
#
_cell.length_a   1.000
_cell.length_b   1.000
_cell.length_c   1.000
_cell.angle_alpha   90.00
_cell.angle_beta   90.00
_cell.angle_gamma   90.00
#
_symmetry.space_group_name_H-M   'P 1'
#
loop_
_entity.id
_entity.type
_entity.pdbx_description
1 polymer ?
#
loop_
_entity_poly.entity_id
_entity_poly.type
_entity_poly.pdbx_seq_one_letter_code
_entity_poly.pdbx_strand_id
1 'polypeptide(L)'
;MQSSTMSGSKPTASTQAYLDIAEIKENTIVMKDGSLRAILVVSSTNFSLKSVEEQNALVNAYQNFLNSLEFPVQIVMQSRKLDIHAYLDKLRSTMQQQTNELLRLQTQEYIEYISKLIEFASIMTKTFYIIIPLSTAAGKTNLLGKITNLFSPAQQISGQQRGFNMSKEELDKRVNQVASALGGMGLKTIVLTTEELVELMYNSYNLSTASPIRIQSIEDLELAGNE
;
A
#
# COMPACT_ATOMS: atom_id res chain seq x y z
N MET A 1 44.16 -38.71 -6.95
CA MET A 1 42.76 -38.47 -6.57
C MET A 1 42.75 -37.72 -5.25
N GLN A 2 42.32 -36.46 -5.23
CA GLN A 2 41.91 -35.63 -4.05
C GLN A 2 41.75 -34.20 -4.59
N SER A 3 40.52 -33.86 -5.04
CA SER A 3 39.48 -33.19 -4.26
C SER A 3 39.68 -31.67 -4.23
N SER A 4 39.23 -31.02 -5.30
CA SER A 4 38.99 -29.59 -5.40
C SER A 4 37.86 -29.17 -4.47
N THR A 5 38.19 -28.53 -3.35
CA THR A 5 37.22 -27.89 -2.47
C THR A 5 36.70 -26.61 -3.12
N MET A 6 35.49 -26.69 -3.67
CA MET A 6 34.68 -25.53 -4.07
C MET A 6 34.43 -24.66 -2.83
N SER A 7 35.01 -23.46 -2.82
CA SER A 7 34.66 -22.41 -1.87
C SER A 7 33.27 -21.87 -2.23
N GLY A 8 32.23 -22.44 -1.64
CA GLY A 8 30.88 -21.89 -1.73
C GLY A 8 30.86 -20.48 -1.18
N SER A 9 30.59 -19.49 -2.03
CA SER A 9 30.29 -18.15 -1.56
C SER A 9 29.10 -18.25 -0.61
N LYS A 10 29.27 -17.76 0.62
CA LYS A 10 28.13 -17.58 1.53
C LYS A 10 27.12 -16.73 0.77
N PRO A 11 25.86 -17.17 0.60
CA PRO A 11 24.86 -16.33 -0.03
C PRO A 11 24.80 -15.04 0.80
N THR A 12 25.05 -13.92 0.13
CA THR A 12 24.88 -12.58 0.68
C THR A 12 23.52 -12.55 1.35
N ALA A 13 23.47 -12.23 2.65
CA ALA A 13 22.21 -12.19 3.39
C ALA A 13 21.19 -11.40 2.56
N SER A 14 20.11 -12.07 2.17
CA SER A 14 19.15 -11.48 1.25
C SER A 14 18.55 -10.24 1.91
N THR A 15 18.25 -9.18 1.15
CA THR A 15 17.74 -7.91 1.70
C THR A 15 16.49 -8.11 2.58
N GLN A 16 15.75 -9.20 2.36
CA GLN A 16 14.62 -9.67 3.18
C GLN A 16 15.01 -9.93 4.66
N ALA A 17 16.26 -10.31 4.95
CA ALA A 17 16.73 -10.53 6.31
C ALA A 17 16.70 -9.25 7.17
N TYR A 18 16.83 -8.08 6.53
CA TYR A 18 16.76 -6.76 7.17
C TYR A 18 15.33 -6.19 7.27
N LEU A 19 14.33 -6.86 6.70
CA LEU A 19 12.93 -6.45 6.82
C LEU A 19 12.36 -7.01 8.12
N ASP A 20 11.68 -6.17 8.92
CA ASP A 20 11.02 -6.62 10.16
C ASP A 20 9.69 -7.36 9.92
N ILE A 21 9.42 -7.75 8.67
CA ILE A 21 8.23 -8.49 8.24
C ILE A 21 8.51 -9.99 8.35
N ALA A 22 7.63 -10.72 9.03
CA ALA A 22 7.66 -12.17 9.10
C ALA A 22 6.91 -12.79 7.91
N GLU A 23 5.70 -12.31 7.66
CA GLU A 23 4.84 -12.79 6.57
C GLU A 23 3.78 -11.73 6.22
N ILE A 24 3.26 -11.81 5.01
CA ILE A 24 2.06 -11.05 4.59
C ILE A 24 1.02 -12.09 4.22
N LYS A 25 -0.12 -12.06 4.91
CA LYS A 25 -1.21 -12.99 4.65
C LYS A 25 -2.52 -12.34 5.00
N GLU A 26 -3.58 -12.76 4.32
CA GLU A 26 -4.94 -12.42 4.76
C GLU A 26 -5.18 -10.90 4.89
N ASN A 27 -4.55 -10.11 4.00
CA ASN A 27 -4.59 -8.64 3.92
C ASN A 27 -3.95 -7.95 5.14
N THR A 28 -3.03 -8.65 5.81
CA THR A 28 -2.35 -8.19 7.01
C THR A 28 -0.85 -8.46 6.91
N ILE A 29 -0.04 -7.50 7.36
CA ILE A 29 1.40 -7.69 7.54
C ILE A 29 1.63 -8.19 8.97
N VAL A 30 2.27 -9.34 9.10
CA VAL A 30 2.74 -9.89 10.37
C VAL A 30 4.21 -9.54 10.52
N MET A 31 4.56 -8.85 11.60
CA MET A 31 5.95 -8.51 11.91
C MET A 31 6.65 -9.65 12.64
N LYS A 32 7.99 -9.62 12.65
CA LYS A 32 8.84 -10.57 13.39
C LYS A 32 8.59 -10.57 14.90
N ASP A 33 8.10 -9.46 15.47
CA ASP A 33 7.72 -9.36 16.89
C ASP A 33 6.29 -9.87 17.19
N GLY A 34 5.58 -10.35 16.16
CA GLY A 34 4.20 -10.83 16.25
C GLY A 34 3.14 -9.74 16.09
N SER A 35 3.51 -8.46 16.08
CA SER A 35 2.57 -7.37 15.84
C SER A 35 1.98 -7.44 14.43
N LEU A 36 0.73 -7.00 14.30
CA LEU A 36 0.03 -6.97 13.03
C LEU A 36 -0.08 -5.53 12.51
N ARG A 37 -0.11 -5.36 11.19
CA ARG A 37 -0.39 -4.08 10.53
C ARG A 37 -1.39 -4.29 9.40
N ALA A 38 -2.42 -3.47 9.37
CA ALA A 38 -3.24 -3.25 8.19
C ALA A 38 -2.83 -1.94 7.53
N ILE A 39 -2.96 -1.86 6.19
CA ILE A 39 -2.70 -0.64 5.44
C ILE A 39 -3.96 -0.29 4.66
N LEU A 40 -4.45 0.92 4.88
CA LEU A 40 -5.49 1.55 4.08
C LEU A 40 -4.85 2.45 3.03
N VAL A 41 -5.40 2.46 1.83
CA VAL A 41 -5.20 3.55 0.88
C VAL A 41 -6.40 4.50 0.95
N VAL A 42 -6.14 5.80 0.85
CA VAL A 42 -7.13 6.86 1.11
C VAL A 42 -7.19 7.83 -0.06
N SER A 43 -8.40 8.19 -0.50
CA SER A 43 -8.60 9.22 -1.52
C SER A 43 -8.18 10.60 -1.01
N SER A 44 -7.75 11.48 -1.91
CA SER A 44 -7.56 12.90 -1.60
C SER A 44 -8.80 13.73 -1.96
N THR A 45 -8.96 14.89 -1.32
CA THR A 45 -9.94 15.91 -1.72
C THR A 45 -9.26 17.25 -2.00
N ASN A 46 -9.79 18.03 -2.94
CA ASN A 46 -9.24 19.34 -3.26
C ASN A 46 -9.72 20.40 -2.25
N PHE A 47 -9.02 20.48 -1.12
CA PHE A 47 -9.37 21.37 -0.01
C PHE A 47 -9.45 22.85 -0.44
N SER A 48 -8.54 23.30 -1.30
CA SER A 48 -8.46 24.71 -1.73
C SER A 48 -9.61 25.17 -2.62
N LEU A 49 -10.32 24.25 -3.28
CA LEU A 49 -11.47 24.58 -4.13
C LEU A 49 -12.80 24.61 -3.35
N LYS A 50 -12.79 24.23 -2.08
CA LYS A 50 -13.99 24.20 -1.22
C LYS A 50 -14.31 25.58 -0.66
N SER A 51 -15.58 25.81 -0.30
CA SER A 51 -15.98 27.04 0.39
C SER A 51 -15.32 27.15 1.77
N VAL A 52 -15.30 28.34 2.37
CA VAL A 52 -14.73 28.53 3.72
C VAL A 52 -15.47 27.69 4.76
N GLU A 53 -16.79 27.59 4.64
CA GLU A 53 -17.64 26.77 5.50
C GLU A 53 -17.30 25.28 5.36
N GLU A 54 -17.14 24.79 4.14
CA GLU A 54 -16.74 23.41 3.87
C GLU A 54 -15.32 23.10 4.35
N GLN A 55 -14.38 24.03 4.16
CA GLN A 55 -13.02 23.92 4.68
C GLN A 55 -13.03 23.82 6.21
N ASN A 56 -13.78 24.69 6.88
CA ASN A 56 -13.92 24.64 8.34
C ASN A 56 -14.59 23.34 8.82
N ALA A 57 -15.61 22.85 8.11
CA ALA A 57 -16.24 21.58 8.40
C ALA A 57 -15.25 20.41 8.30
N LEU A 58 -14.43 20.38 7.25
CA LEU A 58 -13.37 19.36 7.09
C LEU A 58 -12.29 19.44 8.17
N VAL A 59 -11.86 20.64 8.54
CA VAL A 59 -10.88 20.84 9.62
C VAL A 59 -11.44 20.31 10.95
N ASN A 60 -12.69 20.65 11.28
CA ASN A 60 -13.35 20.16 12.48
C ASN A 60 -13.53 18.63 12.46
N ALA A 61 -13.91 18.07 11.31
CA ALA A 61 -14.05 16.63 11.16
C ALA A 61 -12.69 15.91 11.30
N TYR A 62 -11.61 16.50 10.78
CA TYR A 62 -10.25 15.97 10.96
C TYR A 62 -9.80 16.04 12.42
N GLN A 63 -10.11 17.11 13.15
CA GLN A 63 -9.88 17.16 14.60
C GLN A 63 -10.64 16.05 15.34
N ASN A 64 -11.92 15.86 15.01
CA ASN A 64 -12.74 14.79 15.61
C ASN A 64 -12.17 13.41 15.29
N PHE A 65 -11.69 13.18 14.07
CA PHE A 65 -11.00 11.96 13.69
C PHE A 65 -9.78 11.73 14.59
N LEU A 66 -8.88 12.71 14.72
CA LEU A 66 -7.70 12.58 15.57
C LEU A 66 -8.06 12.31 17.04
N ASN A 67 -9.09 12.98 17.56
CA ASN A 67 -9.56 12.79 18.93
C ASN A 67 -10.23 11.42 19.17
N SER A 68 -10.72 10.77 18.11
CA SER A 68 -11.35 9.45 18.18
C SER A 68 -10.38 8.27 18.21
N LEU A 69 -9.09 8.52 17.97
CA LEU A 69 -8.07 7.47 17.89
C LEU A 69 -7.61 7.05 19.29
N GLU A 70 -7.89 5.80 19.65
CA GLU A 70 -7.42 5.17 20.89
C GLU A 70 -6.08 4.43 20.72
N PHE A 71 -5.53 4.44 19.51
CA PHE A 71 -4.29 3.76 19.14
C PHE A 71 -3.51 4.61 18.13
N PRO A 72 -2.17 4.44 18.07
CA PRO A 72 -1.37 5.19 17.10
C PRO A 72 -1.71 4.74 15.69
N VAL A 73 -1.86 5.69 14.77
CA VAL A 73 -1.89 5.44 13.33
C VAL A 73 -0.71 6.16 12.69
N GLN A 74 -0.20 5.61 11.59
CA GLN A 74 0.86 6.25 10.82
C GLN A 74 0.31 6.66 9.46
N ILE A 75 0.43 7.94 9.13
CA ILE A 75 0.04 8.48 7.84
C ILE A 75 1.30 8.59 6.98
N VAL A 76 1.30 7.95 5.81
CA VAL A 76 2.41 7.97 4.86
C VAL A 76 1.90 8.49 3.53
N MET A 77 2.58 9.49 2.99
CA MET A 77 2.36 9.97 1.63
C MET A 77 3.51 9.51 0.76
N GLN A 78 3.19 8.86 -0.36
CA GLN A 78 4.18 8.51 -1.37
C GLN A 78 3.96 9.36 -2.62
N SER A 79 5.00 10.05 -3.07
CA SER A 79 4.98 10.82 -4.30
C SER A 79 5.75 10.08 -5.38
N ARG A 80 5.15 9.86 -6.55
CA ARG A 80 5.78 9.22 -7.71
C ARG A 80 5.59 10.08 -8.96
N LYS A 81 6.46 9.94 -9.96
CA LYS A 81 6.22 10.56 -11.27
C LYS A 81 4.94 9.97 -11.85
N LEU A 82 4.11 10.83 -12.44
CA LEU A 82 2.90 10.41 -13.13
C LEU A 82 3.29 9.48 -14.29
N ASP A 83 2.78 8.26 -14.27
CA ASP A 83 2.92 7.33 -15.38
C ASP A 83 1.75 7.50 -16.36
N ILE A 84 2.05 7.87 -17.60
CA ILE A 84 1.07 7.98 -18.68
C ILE A 84 1.29 6.97 -19.80
N HIS A 85 2.20 5.99 -19.64
CA HIS A 85 2.51 5.05 -20.72
C HIS A 85 1.26 4.33 -21.24
N ALA A 86 0.40 3.85 -20.34
CA ALA A 86 -0.87 3.22 -20.72
C ALA A 86 -1.79 4.14 -21.53
N TYR A 87 -1.85 5.43 -21.16
CA TYR A 87 -2.62 6.44 -21.89
C TYR A 87 -2.02 6.71 -23.27
N LEU A 88 -0.70 6.88 -23.36
CA LEU A 88 0.00 7.08 -24.64
C LEU A 88 -0.15 5.87 -25.55
N ASP A 89 -0.09 4.65 -25.02
CA ASP A 89 -0.27 3.43 -25.80
C ASP A 89 -1.69 3.31 -26.35
N LYS A 90 -2.70 3.72 -25.57
CA LYS A 90 -4.09 3.83 -26.06
C LYS A 90 -4.21 4.85 -27.20
N LEU A 91 -3.53 6.00 -27.11
CA LEU A 91 -3.51 6.99 -28.18
C LEU A 91 -2.78 6.46 -29.43
N ARG A 92 -1.66 5.76 -29.26
CA ARG A 92 -0.93 5.12 -30.36
C ARG A 92 -1.79 4.07 -31.07
N SER A 93 -2.52 3.25 -30.32
CA SER A 93 -3.47 2.29 -30.88
C SER A 93 -4.59 3.00 -31.65
N THR A 94 -5.14 4.08 -31.10
CA THR A 94 -6.16 4.89 -31.79
C THR A 94 -5.62 5.50 -33.09
N MET A 95 -4.41 6.06 -33.05
CA MET A 95 -3.72 6.64 -34.21
C MET A 95 -3.51 5.63 -35.34
N GLN A 96 -3.19 4.37 -35.01
CA GLN A 96 -3.02 3.30 -36.00
C GLN A 96 -4.34 2.89 -36.67
N GLN A 97 -5.47 3.04 -35.98
CA GLN A 97 -6.81 2.70 -36.49
C GLN A 97 -7.44 3.84 -37.30
N GLN A 98 -6.90 5.06 -37.22
CA GLN A 98 -7.41 6.21 -37.96
C GLN A 98 -7.08 6.10 -39.45
N THR A 99 -8.12 6.21 -40.29
CA THR A 99 -7.99 6.23 -41.75
C THR A 99 -7.72 7.62 -42.31
N ASN A 100 -8.08 8.67 -41.56
CA ASN A 100 -7.84 10.06 -41.95
C ASN A 100 -6.42 10.48 -41.55
N GLU A 101 -5.61 10.83 -42.55
CA GLU A 101 -4.21 11.21 -42.36
C GLU A 101 -4.01 12.48 -41.52
N LEU A 102 -4.90 13.47 -41.65
CA LEU A 102 -4.83 14.70 -40.86
C LEU A 102 -5.06 14.42 -39.38
N LEU A 103 -6.04 13.58 -39.06
CA LEU A 103 -6.31 13.16 -37.68
C LEU A 103 -5.15 12.35 -37.10
N ARG A 104 -4.52 11.51 -37.93
CA ARG A 104 -3.35 10.72 -37.55
C ARG A 104 -2.17 11.63 -37.18
N LEU A 105 -1.87 12.61 -38.01
CA LEU A 105 -0.81 13.60 -37.76
C LEU A 105 -1.09 14.39 -36.47
N GLN A 106 -2.33 14.88 -36.31
CA GLN A 106 -2.72 15.62 -35.10
C GLN A 106 -2.60 14.77 -33.82
N THR A 107 -2.96 13.48 -33.90
CA THR A 107 -2.83 12.55 -32.77
C THR A 107 -1.35 12.33 -32.41
N GLN A 108 -0.46 12.23 -33.41
CA GLN A 108 0.98 12.13 -33.18
C GLN A 108 1.54 13.38 -32.50
N GLU A 109 1.22 14.58 -33.00
CA GLU A 109 1.65 15.84 -32.40
C GLU A 109 1.17 15.97 -30.95
N TYR A 110 -0.07 15.56 -30.68
CA TYR A 110 -0.61 15.54 -29.33
C TYR A 110 0.15 14.58 -28.40
N ILE A 111 0.45 13.35 -28.85
CA ILE A 111 1.28 12.39 -28.10
C ILE A 111 2.64 12.99 -27.76
N GLU A 112 3.31 13.61 -28.73
CA GLU A 112 4.62 14.24 -28.54
C GLU A 112 4.56 15.43 -27.58
N TYR A 113 3.54 16.28 -27.72
CA TYR A 113 3.31 17.42 -26.84
C TYR A 113 3.10 16.98 -25.39
N ILE A 114 2.20 16.04 -25.14
CA ILE A 114 1.91 15.53 -23.79
C ILE A 114 3.14 14.86 -23.19
N SER A 115 3.86 14.05 -23.96
CA SER A 115 5.08 13.38 -23.49
C SER A 115 6.13 14.40 -23.02
N LYS A 116 6.39 15.44 -23.82
CA LYS A 116 7.30 16.53 -23.47
C LYS A 116 6.80 17.30 -22.25
N LEU A 117 5.52 17.66 -22.21
CA LEU A 117 4.94 18.43 -21.12
C LEU A 117 5.14 17.73 -19.77
N ILE A 118 4.93 16.41 -19.70
CA ILE A 118 5.10 15.68 -18.45
C ILE A 118 6.57 15.56 -18.06
N GLU A 119 7.47 15.37 -19.02
CA GLU A 119 8.92 15.35 -18.78
C GLU A 119 9.41 16.68 -18.22
N PHE A 120 9.01 17.81 -18.84
CA PHE A 120 9.39 19.15 -18.39
C PHE A 120 8.75 19.54 -17.06
N ALA A 121 7.44 19.32 -16.91
CA ALA A 121 6.71 19.72 -15.71
C ALA A 121 6.97 18.81 -14.51
N SER A 122 7.58 17.63 -14.72
CA SER A 122 7.84 16.63 -13.67
C SER A 122 6.61 16.38 -12.80
N ILE A 123 5.47 16.12 -13.45
CA ILE A 123 4.18 15.95 -12.76
C ILE A 123 4.25 14.72 -11.86
N MET A 124 3.79 14.88 -10.62
CA MET A 124 3.81 13.83 -9.60
C MET A 124 2.39 13.41 -9.21
N THR A 125 2.19 12.11 -9.02
CA THR A 125 1.02 11.55 -8.32
C THR A 125 1.35 11.34 -6.85
N LYS A 126 0.37 11.57 -5.98
CA LYS A 126 0.50 11.38 -4.53
C LYS A 126 -0.52 10.35 -4.08
N THR A 127 -0.03 9.29 -3.46
CA THR A 127 -0.87 8.27 -2.82
C THR A 127 -0.74 8.39 -1.31
N PHE A 128 -1.87 8.32 -0.62
CA PHE A 128 -1.94 8.42 0.84
C PHE A 128 -2.27 7.06 1.44
N TYR A 129 -1.45 6.63 2.38
CA TYR A 129 -1.61 5.39 3.12
C TYR A 129 -1.78 5.68 4.60
N ILE A 130 -2.64 4.89 5.26
CA ILE A 130 -2.77 4.87 6.71
C ILE A 130 -2.45 3.47 7.21
N ILE A 131 -1.41 3.38 8.03
CA ILE A 131 -0.95 2.13 8.63
C ILE A 131 -1.54 2.04 10.03
N ILE A 132 -2.24 0.94 10.28
CA ILE A 132 -2.96 0.67 11.53
C ILE A 132 -2.27 -0.50 12.22
N PRO A 133 -1.54 -0.26 13.32
CA PRO A 133 -0.86 -1.29 14.07
C PRO A 133 -1.79 -1.94 15.12
N LEU A 134 -1.58 -3.24 15.32
CA LEU A 134 -2.03 -3.98 16.48
C LEU A 134 -0.82 -4.65 17.14
N SER A 135 -0.46 -4.16 18.33
CA SER A 135 0.56 -4.80 19.15
C SER A 135 -0.02 -6.06 19.79
N THR A 136 0.54 -7.23 19.48
CA THR A 136 0.18 -8.44 20.19
C THR A 136 0.92 -8.49 21.53
N ALA A 137 0.20 -8.67 22.64
CA ALA A 137 0.81 -8.88 23.96
C ALA A 137 1.73 -10.12 24.03
N ALA A 138 1.67 -10.99 23.01
CA ALA A 138 2.47 -12.19 22.86
C ALA A 138 3.99 -11.95 22.78
N GLY A 139 4.44 -10.72 22.48
CA GLY A 139 5.87 -10.38 22.43
C GLY A 139 6.59 -10.38 23.79
N LYS A 140 5.85 -10.44 24.91
CA LYS A 140 6.43 -10.44 26.28
C LYS A 140 6.48 -11.80 26.97
N THR A 141 6.05 -12.88 26.32
CA THR A 141 5.85 -14.16 27.01
C THR A 141 7.00 -15.15 26.79
N ASN A 142 7.91 -15.15 27.77
CA ASN A 142 8.59 -16.31 28.33
C ASN A 142 9.41 -17.24 27.41
N LEU A 143 10.73 -17.11 27.56
CA LEU A 143 11.74 -18.14 27.25
C LEU A 143 11.38 -19.54 27.80
N LEU A 144 10.51 -19.64 28.81
CA LEU A 144 9.99 -20.89 29.39
C LEU A 144 8.95 -21.61 28.50
N GLY A 145 8.20 -20.91 27.65
CA GLY A 145 7.21 -21.54 26.75
C GLY A 145 7.85 -22.23 25.53
N LYS A 146 9.09 -21.86 25.18
CA LYS A 146 9.83 -22.46 24.06
C LYS A 146 10.24 -23.91 24.32
N ILE A 147 10.33 -24.33 25.59
CA ILE A 147 10.79 -25.67 25.99
C ILE A 147 9.64 -26.68 25.95
N THR A 148 8.40 -26.25 26.25
CA THR A 148 7.20 -27.11 26.17
C THR A 148 6.71 -27.31 24.74
N ASN A 149 7.05 -26.39 23.83
CA ASN A 149 6.59 -26.39 22.43
C ASN A 149 7.32 -27.39 21.51
N LEU A 150 8.32 -28.12 22.01
CA LEU A 150 9.04 -29.16 21.25
C LEU A 150 8.31 -30.52 21.20
N PHE A 151 7.22 -30.70 21.96
CA PHE A 151 6.60 -32.03 22.15
C PHE A 151 5.28 -32.27 21.37
N SER A 152 4.65 -31.25 20.77
CA SER A 152 3.35 -31.41 20.06
C SER A 152 3.14 -30.45 18.87
N PRO A 153 3.70 -30.74 17.68
CA PRO A 153 3.65 -29.82 16.53
C PRO A 153 2.23 -29.55 15.98
N ALA A 154 1.30 -30.51 16.04
CA ALA A 154 -0.06 -30.34 15.51
C ALA A 154 -0.96 -29.42 16.37
N GLN A 155 -0.74 -29.40 17.68
CA GLN A 155 -1.52 -28.57 18.62
C GLN A 155 -1.06 -27.11 18.61
N GLN A 156 0.22 -26.88 18.26
CA GLN A 156 0.80 -25.55 18.11
C GLN A 156 0.27 -24.81 16.88
N ILE A 157 0.16 -25.49 15.72
CA ILE A 157 -0.32 -24.88 14.48
C ILE A 157 -1.77 -24.40 14.64
N SER A 158 -2.63 -25.20 15.26
CA SER A 158 -4.02 -24.83 15.51
C SER A 158 -4.18 -23.71 16.56
N GLY A 159 -3.36 -23.70 17.60
CA GLY A 159 -3.34 -22.62 18.60
C GLY A 159 -2.84 -21.28 18.03
N GLN A 160 -1.80 -21.33 17.20
CA GLN A 160 -1.23 -20.15 16.53
C GLN A 160 -2.21 -19.54 15.52
N GLN A 161 -2.91 -20.38 14.74
CA GLN A 161 -3.95 -19.91 13.82
C GLN A 161 -5.13 -19.26 14.57
N ARG A 162 -5.57 -19.84 15.69
CA ARG A 162 -6.62 -19.23 16.52
C ARG A 162 -6.19 -17.88 17.08
N GLY A 163 -4.97 -17.78 17.61
CA GLY A 163 -4.42 -16.52 18.11
C GLY A 163 -4.35 -15.45 17.02
N PHE A 164 -3.88 -15.82 15.82
CA PHE A 164 -3.87 -14.93 14.67
C PHE A 164 -5.27 -14.45 14.30
N ASN A 165 -6.25 -15.35 14.17
CA ASN A 165 -7.62 -14.98 13.79
C ASN A 165 -8.24 -14.00 14.81
N MET A 166 -8.01 -14.21 16.11
CA MET A 166 -8.49 -13.29 17.15
C MET A 166 -7.84 -11.92 17.05
N SER A 167 -6.51 -11.86 16.89
CA SER A 167 -5.80 -10.59 16.70
C SER A 167 -6.21 -9.90 15.41
N LYS A 168 -6.43 -10.65 14.33
CA LYS A 168 -6.93 -10.09 13.08
C LYS A 168 -8.32 -9.48 13.25
N GLU A 169 -9.24 -10.14 13.94
CA GLU A 169 -10.57 -9.59 14.21
C GLU A 169 -10.50 -8.27 15.00
N GLU A 170 -9.56 -8.16 15.96
CA GLU A 170 -9.32 -6.90 16.67
C GLU A 170 -8.73 -5.82 15.76
N LEU A 171 -7.79 -6.20 14.88
CA LEU A 171 -7.24 -5.29 13.88
C LEU A 171 -8.31 -4.78 12.93
N ASP A 172 -9.19 -5.66 12.45
CA ASP A 172 -10.30 -5.33 11.57
C ASP A 172 -11.29 -4.36 12.23
N LYS A 173 -11.52 -4.48 13.54
CA LYS A 173 -12.30 -3.48 14.30
C LYS A 173 -11.64 -2.10 14.26
N ARG A 174 -10.31 -2.01 14.45
CA ARG A 174 -9.56 -0.75 14.34
C ARG A 174 -9.59 -0.19 12.92
N VAL A 175 -9.45 -1.05 11.93
CA VAL A 175 -9.56 -0.70 10.50
C VAL A 175 -10.92 -0.09 10.21
N ASN A 176 -12.01 -0.74 10.63
CA ASN A 176 -13.37 -0.26 10.42
C ASN A 176 -13.64 1.07 11.15
N GLN A 177 -13.10 1.25 12.37
CA GLN A 177 -13.19 2.51 13.10
C GLN A 177 -12.53 3.65 12.31
N VAL A 178 -11.29 3.44 11.83
CA VAL A 178 -10.56 4.44 11.04
C VAL A 178 -11.25 4.71 9.71
N ALA A 179 -11.65 3.67 8.98
CA ALA A 179 -12.34 3.79 7.70
C ALA A 179 -13.67 4.55 7.83
N SER A 180 -14.47 4.27 8.87
CA SER A 180 -15.73 4.98 9.12
C SER A 180 -15.53 6.45 9.45
N ALA A 181 -14.52 6.76 10.27
CA ALA A 181 -14.22 8.13 10.65
C ALA A 181 -13.71 8.96 9.46
N LEU A 182 -12.89 8.36 8.58
CA LEU A 182 -12.45 8.97 7.33
C LEU A 182 -13.61 9.13 6.34
N GLY A 183 -14.52 8.14 6.26
CA GLY A 183 -15.75 8.20 5.47
C GLY A 183 -16.66 9.36 5.88
N GLY A 184 -16.73 9.67 7.19
CA GLY A 184 -17.44 10.85 7.71
C GLY A 184 -16.88 12.19 7.21
N MET A 185 -15.64 12.21 6.71
CA MET A 185 -15.01 13.38 6.07
C MET A 185 -15.17 13.39 4.53
N GLY A 186 -15.92 12.44 3.98
CA GLY A 186 -16.04 12.26 2.53
C GLY A 186 -14.80 11.65 1.89
N LEU A 187 -13.88 11.06 2.68
CA LEU A 187 -12.73 10.35 2.16
C LEU A 187 -13.09 8.87 1.97
N LYS A 188 -12.81 8.35 0.78
CA LYS A 188 -12.94 6.94 0.47
C LYS A 188 -11.69 6.21 0.93
N THR A 189 -11.86 5.01 1.46
CA THR A 189 -10.76 4.18 1.95
C THR A 189 -10.92 2.75 1.46
N ILE A 190 -9.81 2.11 1.11
CA ILE A 190 -9.77 0.70 0.73
C ILE A 190 -8.65 0.01 1.49
N VAL A 191 -8.95 -1.16 2.04
CA VAL A 191 -7.96 -2.02 2.69
C VAL A 191 -7.14 -2.72 1.62
N LEU A 192 -5.81 -2.58 1.67
CA LEU A 192 -4.94 -3.24 0.72
C LEU A 192 -5.00 -4.76 0.87
N THR A 193 -5.14 -5.44 -0.24
CA THR A 193 -5.09 -6.89 -0.33
C THR A 193 -3.68 -7.43 -0.11
N THR A 194 -3.56 -8.73 0.14
CA THR A 194 -2.25 -9.39 0.31
C THR A 194 -1.31 -9.14 -0.89
N GLU A 195 -1.85 -9.17 -2.11
CA GLU A 195 -1.09 -8.92 -3.34
C GLU A 195 -0.61 -7.47 -3.42
N GLU A 196 -1.51 -6.52 -3.19
CA GLU A 196 -1.20 -5.09 -3.18
C GLU A 196 -0.21 -4.70 -2.06
N LEU A 197 -0.29 -5.36 -0.90
CA LEU A 197 0.67 -5.20 0.18
C LEU A 197 2.08 -5.68 -0.25
N VAL A 198 2.17 -6.84 -0.89
CA VAL A 198 3.45 -7.35 -1.42
C VAL A 198 4.03 -6.36 -2.44
N GLU A 199 3.19 -5.86 -3.35
CA GLU A 199 3.59 -4.88 -4.35
C GLU A 199 4.04 -3.57 -3.70
N LEU A 200 3.28 -3.04 -2.72
CA LEU A 200 3.62 -1.85 -1.97
C LEU A 200 4.96 -2.00 -1.24
N MET A 201 5.21 -3.13 -0.60
CA MET A 201 6.48 -3.38 0.09
C MET A 201 7.64 -3.44 -0.90
N TYR A 202 7.49 -4.19 -1.99
CA TYR A 202 8.50 -4.27 -3.04
C TYR A 202 8.81 -2.87 -3.61
N ASN A 203 7.78 -2.11 -3.93
CA ASN A 203 7.86 -0.77 -4.50
C ASN A 203 8.46 0.26 -3.52
N SER A 204 8.28 0.06 -2.21
CA SER A 204 8.83 0.94 -1.17
C SER A 204 10.32 0.71 -0.96
N TYR A 205 10.81 -0.52 -1.09
CA TYR A 205 12.24 -0.84 -0.99
C TYR A 205 13.01 -0.67 -2.31
N ASN A 206 12.31 -0.59 -3.44
CA ASN A 206 12.89 -0.46 -4.78
C ASN A 206 12.43 0.83 -5.48
N LEU A 207 12.59 1.98 -4.80
CA LEU A 207 12.02 3.26 -5.23
C LEU A 207 12.48 3.74 -6.63
N SER A 208 13.67 3.31 -7.10
CA SER A 208 14.26 3.72 -8.38
C SER A 208 14.02 2.77 -9.54
N THR A 209 13.69 1.51 -9.29
CA THR A 209 13.56 0.45 -10.31
C THR A 209 12.14 -0.09 -10.43
N ALA A 210 11.28 0.16 -9.44
CA ALA A 210 9.99 -0.47 -9.40
C ALA A 210 8.96 0.27 -10.28
N SER A 211 8.21 -0.53 -11.04
CA SER A 211 7.11 -0.07 -11.88
C SER A 211 6.08 0.75 -11.08
N PRO A 212 5.35 1.65 -11.75
CA PRO A 212 4.24 2.37 -11.12
C PRO A 212 3.25 1.36 -10.54
N ILE A 213 2.85 1.65 -9.31
CA ILE A 213 1.99 0.83 -8.48
C ILE A 213 0.68 0.57 -9.23
N ARG A 214 0.38 -0.69 -9.56
CA ARG A 214 -0.93 -1.09 -10.09
C ARG A 214 -1.78 -1.68 -8.97
N ILE A 215 -2.01 -0.87 -7.95
CA ILE A 215 -2.98 -1.21 -6.91
C ILE A 215 -4.35 -0.96 -7.51
N GLN A 216 -5.08 -2.03 -7.84
CA GLN A 216 -6.46 -1.96 -8.35
C GLN A 216 -7.34 -1.12 -7.41
N SER A 217 -7.09 -1.20 -6.10
CA SER A 217 -7.76 -0.35 -5.12
C SER A 217 -7.53 1.16 -5.34
N ILE A 218 -6.39 1.60 -5.88
CA ILE A 218 -6.16 3.02 -6.21
C ILE A 218 -6.98 3.42 -7.44
N GLU A 219 -7.02 2.57 -8.47
CA GLU A 219 -7.81 2.83 -9.68
C GLU A 219 -9.30 2.94 -9.33
N ASP A 220 -9.82 2.03 -8.49
CA ASP A 220 -11.19 2.08 -7.99
C ASP A 220 -11.48 3.35 -7.16
N LEU A 221 -10.50 3.78 -6.35
CA LEU A 221 -10.59 5.03 -5.57
C LEU A 221 -10.63 6.28 -6.44
N GLU A 222 -9.81 6.34 -7.49
CA GLU A 222 -9.75 7.49 -8.41
C GLU A 222 -10.97 7.56 -9.32
N LEU A 223 -11.49 6.43 -9.79
CA LEU A 223 -12.71 6.38 -10.59
C LEU A 223 -13.92 6.87 -9.80
N ALA A 224 -13.98 6.54 -8.51
CA ALA A 224 -15.07 6.97 -7.65
C ALA A 224 -14.97 8.45 -7.22
N GLY A 225 -13.79 9.10 -7.34
CA GLY A 225 -13.60 10.51 -6.99
C GLY A 225 -14.01 11.52 -8.08
N ASN A 226 -14.33 11.03 -9.28
CA ASN A 226 -14.68 11.82 -10.46
C ASN A 226 -16.19 11.88 -10.76
N GLU A 227 -17.03 11.37 -9.85
CA GLU A 227 -18.49 11.55 -9.83
C GLU A 227 -18.89 12.58 -8.75
#